data_AF-A0A4P5SFU4-F1
#
_entry.id   AF-A0A4P5SFU4-F1
#
_cell.length_a   1.000
_cell.length_b   1.000
_cell.length_c   1.000
_cell.angle_alpha   90.00
_cell.angle_beta   90.00
_cell.angle_gamma   90.00
#
_symmetry.space_group_name_H-M   'P 1'
#
loop_
_entity.id
_entity.type
_entity.pdbx_description
1 polymer ?
#
loop_
_entity_poly.entity_id
_entity_poly.type
_entity_poly.pdbx_seq_one_letter_code
_entity_poly.pdbx_strand_id
1 'polypeptide(L)'
;MGTVKPVYCVRLDGPSWSVPQRQTVRAVVEKWVEKEYPIDERGPGVSVRVDNEDPERWWRCIIDVSLGSGALSNTTVTLLMSDSETTFEVRTAVVAGGKQITPHSVQIKDMAMRALVARVIDKGLFRDADHLVSTKDLCVADVVQAQAIAAFCYNAPSRTMPVIIETCRANTSSVFEIERVSTLVAGLAHVVKMTSEQCVRTFNDFAGIEALTPQGLVIIWPDHSIKSWSGNGLAPGKGVKARGESKTMVTHAAANSLAPLRAPRFRPRVTEESTPATTEVPVETHLADPAIEPETVPWSEWKSASDGWQEEANKVDELQQALADADRIIAEKQELLDKGSADVDQLLLQNVELAIRLGRNPTGIKASSAHDAVKQAATMCEYLTFIPEAFESANELDSVDANRLLQDLVRLNVVAGDWQSGRVNNASLTVSCRGVGLNYAAGVGDNAENKYGTDYAFTWQGQTQYAVAHIRNGRGPRLYRVHIFFDDQTHQVVVAYVGRHLRGKHDHN
;
A
#
# COMPACT_ATOMS: atom_id res chain seq x y z
N MET A 1 6.19 6.50 5.05
CA MET A 1 6.04 5.03 4.89
C MET A 1 7.32 4.37 5.38
N GLY A 2 7.23 3.44 6.34
CA GLY A 2 8.40 2.67 6.79
C GLY A 2 8.91 1.77 5.67
N THR A 3 10.22 1.56 5.60
CA THR A 3 10.85 0.67 4.62
C THR A 3 10.39 -0.76 4.87
N VAL A 4 9.66 -1.35 3.92
CA VAL A 4 9.23 -2.75 3.97
C VAL A 4 10.31 -3.60 3.34
N LYS A 5 10.93 -4.49 4.14
CA LYS A 5 11.96 -5.41 3.64
C LYS A 5 11.37 -6.83 3.53
N PRO A 6 11.15 -7.36 2.32
CA PRO A 6 10.77 -8.76 2.18
C PRO A 6 11.91 -9.67 2.64
N VAL A 7 11.57 -10.71 3.39
CA VAL A 7 12.54 -11.69 3.93
C VAL A 7 12.28 -13.08 3.36
N TYR A 8 11.03 -13.37 3.00
CA TYR A 8 10.63 -14.61 2.35
C TYR A 8 9.50 -14.32 1.36
N CYS A 9 9.59 -14.85 0.15
CA CYS A 9 8.53 -14.74 -0.85
C CYS A 9 8.54 -15.97 -1.75
N VAL A 10 7.39 -16.61 -1.88
CA VAL A 10 7.11 -17.65 -2.88
C VAL A 10 5.88 -17.20 -3.65
N ARG A 11 5.95 -17.24 -4.97
CA ARG A 11 4.80 -17.10 -5.86
C ARG A 11 4.79 -18.28 -6.80
N LEU A 12 3.67 -18.99 -6.83
CA LEU A 12 3.45 -20.15 -7.68
C LEU A 12 2.26 -19.87 -8.58
N ASP A 13 2.48 -20.02 -9.88
CA ASP A 13 1.45 -19.90 -10.89
C ASP A 13 1.08 -21.29 -11.42
N GLY A 14 -0.18 -21.46 -11.76
CA GLY A 14 -0.74 -22.71 -12.25
C GLY A 14 -2.01 -22.49 -13.06
N PRO A 15 -2.57 -23.57 -13.66
CA PRO A 15 -3.85 -23.49 -14.34
C PRO A 15 -4.97 -23.12 -13.38
N SER A 16 -6.08 -22.59 -13.91
CA SER A 16 -7.27 -22.31 -13.10
C SER A 16 -7.72 -23.56 -12.34
N TRP A 17 -7.82 -23.45 -11.02
CA TRP A 17 -8.28 -24.54 -10.17
C TRP A 17 -9.80 -24.66 -10.19
N SER A 18 -10.30 -25.87 -10.00
CA SER A 18 -11.72 -26.11 -9.72
C SER A 18 -12.11 -25.61 -8.31
N VAL A 19 -13.40 -25.32 -8.09
CA VAL A 19 -13.95 -24.93 -6.76
C VAL A 19 -13.49 -25.87 -5.63
N PRO A 20 -13.54 -27.21 -5.77
CA PRO A 20 -13.07 -28.12 -4.72
C PRO A 20 -11.56 -28.03 -4.44
N GLN A 21 -10.74 -27.82 -5.47
CA GLN A 21 -9.29 -27.65 -5.30
C GLN A 21 -8.97 -26.35 -4.56
N ARG A 22 -9.65 -25.26 -4.90
CA ARG A 22 -9.53 -23.96 -4.21
C ARG A 22 -9.85 -24.09 -2.72
N GLN A 23 -10.97 -24.75 -2.40
CA GLN A 23 -11.38 -25.03 -1.02
C GLN A 23 -10.36 -25.91 -0.29
N THR A 24 -9.81 -26.93 -0.97
CA THR A 24 -8.79 -27.81 -0.39
C THR A 24 -7.52 -27.04 -0.02
N VAL A 25 -7.02 -26.18 -0.91
CA VAL A 25 -5.83 -25.37 -0.64
C VAL A 25 -6.11 -24.33 0.44
N ARG A 26 -7.29 -23.67 0.42
CA ARG A 26 -7.70 -22.74 1.49
C ARG A 26 -7.73 -23.43 2.85
N ALA A 27 -8.32 -24.62 2.95
CA ALA A 27 -8.37 -25.40 4.19
C ALA A 27 -6.97 -25.79 4.69
N VAL A 28 -5.99 -26.00 3.80
CA VAL A 28 -4.58 -26.21 4.20
C VAL A 28 -4.00 -24.96 4.84
N VAL A 29 -4.29 -23.77 4.30
CA VAL A 29 -3.84 -22.50 4.88
C VAL A 29 -4.52 -22.25 6.22
N GLU A 30 -5.84 -22.40 6.31
CA GLU A 30 -6.61 -22.19 7.54
C GLU A 30 -6.12 -23.10 8.67
N LYS A 31 -5.97 -24.41 8.42
CA LYS A 31 -5.41 -25.35 9.42
C LYS A 31 -3.98 -25.00 9.82
N TRP A 32 -3.19 -24.45 8.91
CA TRP A 32 -1.85 -23.97 9.24
C TRP A 32 -1.90 -22.73 10.13
N VAL A 33 -2.79 -21.77 9.85
CA VAL A 33 -3.01 -20.60 10.69
C VAL A 33 -3.48 -21.00 12.08
N GLU A 34 -4.43 -21.91 12.20
CA GLU A 34 -4.91 -22.43 13.49
C GLU A 34 -3.80 -23.11 14.30
N LYS A 35 -2.91 -23.85 13.63
CA LYS A 35 -1.79 -24.52 14.29
C LYS A 35 -0.69 -23.56 14.75
N GLU A 36 -0.28 -22.62 13.90
CA GLU A 36 0.86 -21.74 14.19
C GLU A 36 0.45 -20.46 14.93
N TYR A 37 -0.81 -20.03 14.80
CA TYR A 37 -1.37 -18.83 15.41
C TYR A 37 -2.79 -19.10 15.98
N PRO A 38 -2.92 -20.04 16.94
CA PRO A 38 -4.21 -20.43 17.52
C PRO A 38 -4.88 -19.23 18.20
N ILE A 39 -6.19 -19.08 17.99
CA ILE A 39 -6.95 -17.88 18.42
C ILE A 39 -6.84 -17.62 19.92
N ASP A 40 -6.84 -18.68 20.72
CA ASP A 40 -6.80 -18.61 22.19
C ASP A 40 -5.41 -18.26 22.75
N GLU A 41 -4.33 -18.44 21.97
CA GLU A 41 -2.96 -18.14 22.40
C GLU A 41 -2.42 -16.83 21.79
N ARG A 42 -3.25 -16.08 21.04
CA ARG A 42 -2.85 -14.80 20.44
C ARG A 42 -2.66 -13.74 21.54
N GLY A 43 -1.41 -13.56 21.94
CA GLY A 43 -1.01 -12.48 22.84
C GLY A 43 -1.03 -11.09 22.18
N PRO A 44 -0.84 -10.03 22.98
CA PRO A 44 -0.73 -8.66 22.47
C PRO A 44 0.40 -8.55 21.44
N GLY A 45 0.06 -8.04 20.24
CA GLY A 45 0.99 -7.88 19.14
C GLY A 45 0.92 -8.97 18.07
N VAL A 46 0.01 -9.94 18.16
CA VAL A 46 -0.33 -10.84 17.05
C VAL A 46 -1.72 -10.48 16.53
N SER A 47 -1.85 -10.22 15.22
CA SER A 47 -3.15 -10.04 14.57
C SER A 47 -3.25 -10.93 13.34
N VAL A 48 -4.40 -11.56 13.15
CA VAL A 48 -4.71 -12.37 11.97
C VAL A 48 -5.98 -11.82 11.37
N ARG A 49 -5.94 -11.47 10.08
CA ARG A 49 -7.05 -10.92 9.31
C ARG A 49 -7.22 -11.72 8.04
N VAL A 50 -8.45 -11.96 7.64
CA VAL A 50 -8.76 -12.63 6.37
C VAL A 50 -9.61 -11.68 5.54
N ASP A 51 -9.10 -11.32 4.37
CA ASP A 51 -9.85 -10.66 3.31
C ASP A 51 -10.52 -11.74 2.47
N ASN A 52 -11.84 -11.70 2.51
CA ASN A 52 -12.75 -12.69 1.93
C ASN A 52 -13.95 -11.99 1.25
N GLU A 53 -13.75 -10.78 0.71
CA GLU A 53 -14.81 -10.03 0.04
C GLU A 53 -15.28 -10.72 -1.26
N ASP A 54 -14.35 -11.30 -2.03
CA ASP A 54 -14.64 -12.07 -3.24
C ASP A 54 -13.80 -13.37 -3.29
N PRO A 55 -14.13 -14.39 -2.47
CA PRO A 55 -13.34 -15.60 -2.32
C PRO A 55 -13.09 -16.38 -3.62
N GLU A 56 -13.89 -16.16 -4.65
CA GLU A 56 -13.79 -16.85 -5.94
C GLU A 56 -12.82 -16.18 -6.91
N ARG A 57 -12.33 -14.98 -6.59
CA ARG A 57 -11.29 -14.29 -7.36
C ARG A 57 -10.10 -13.90 -6.49
N TRP A 58 -10.35 -13.61 -5.22
CA TRP A 58 -9.39 -13.06 -4.30
C TRP A 58 -9.63 -13.55 -2.88
N TRP A 59 -8.60 -14.16 -2.31
CA TRP A 59 -8.59 -14.49 -0.90
C TRP A 59 -7.21 -14.20 -0.31
N ARG A 60 -7.18 -13.55 0.86
CA ARG A 60 -5.92 -13.21 1.50
C ARG A 60 -5.99 -13.33 3.00
N CYS A 61 -5.09 -14.12 3.58
CA CYS A 61 -4.80 -14.10 5.00
C CYS A 61 -3.60 -13.20 5.28
N ILE A 62 -3.74 -12.30 6.26
CA ILE A 62 -2.72 -11.34 6.71
C ILE A 62 -2.44 -11.63 8.18
N ILE A 63 -1.17 -11.85 8.50
CA ILE A 63 -0.70 -12.17 9.84
C ILE A 63 0.36 -11.15 10.22
N ASP A 64 0.10 -10.39 11.26
CA ASP A 64 0.99 -9.38 11.79
C ASP A 64 1.51 -9.83 13.15
N VAL A 65 2.82 -9.89 13.32
CA VAL A 65 3.48 -10.31 14.56
C VAL A 65 4.47 -9.23 14.99
N SER A 66 4.27 -8.68 16.19
CA SER A 66 5.20 -7.74 16.83
C SER A 66 6.51 -8.44 17.17
N LEU A 67 7.63 -7.80 16.84
CA LEU A 67 8.98 -8.30 17.09
C LEU A 67 9.61 -7.69 18.35
N GLY A 68 8.82 -7.02 19.20
CA GLY A 68 9.25 -6.43 20.47
C GLY A 68 10.03 -5.11 20.35
N SER A 69 10.74 -4.87 19.24
CA SER A 69 11.53 -3.64 18.99
C SER A 69 10.72 -2.48 18.38
N GLY A 70 9.41 -2.64 18.25
CA GLY A 70 8.54 -1.75 17.45
C GLY A 70 8.51 -2.11 15.96
N ALA A 71 9.36 -3.04 15.51
CA ALA A 71 9.23 -3.67 14.20
C ALA A 71 8.13 -4.74 14.20
N LEU A 72 7.57 -4.98 13.02
CA LEU A 72 6.49 -5.92 12.81
C LEU A 72 6.84 -6.86 11.65
N SER A 73 6.61 -8.15 11.85
CA SER A 73 6.60 -9.14 10.77
C SER A 73 5.20 -9.21 10.19
N ASN A 74 5.06 -8.89 8.91
CA ASN A 74 3.83 -9.02 8.14
C ASN A 74 3.98 -10.23 7.21
N THR A 75 3.18 -11.27 7.45
CA THR A 75 3.07 -12.45 6.60
C THR A 75 1.72 -12.43 5.88
N THR A 76 1.73 -12.48 4.55
CA THR A 76 0.53 -12.56 3.73
C THR A 76 0.51 -13.86 2.94
N VAL A 77 -0.60 -14.59 3.00
CA VAL A 77 -0.89 -15.72 2.12
C VAL A 77 -2.04 -15.30 1.22
N THR A 78 -1.82 -15.31 -0.10
CA THR A 78 -2.79 -14.83 -1.09
C THR A 78 -3.09 -15.92 -2.10
N LEU A 79 -4.37 -16.08 -2.42
CA LEU A 79 -4.90 -16.87 -3.52
C LEU A 79 -5.57 -15.87 -4.48
N LEU A 80 -5.03 -15.75 -5.67
CA LEU A 80 -5.62 -14.98 -6.77
C LEU A 80 -6.06 -15.96 -7.84
N MET A 81 -7.30 -15.85 -8.28
CA MET A 81 -7.91 -16.76 -9.23
C MET A 81 -8.43 -15.96 -10.42
N SER A 82 -8.09 -16.42 -11.62
CA SER A 82 -8.62 -15.92 -12.88
C SER A 82 -9.27 -17.06 -13.66
N ASP A 83 -9.91 -16.71 -14.77
CA ASP A 83 -10.57 -17.70 -15.63
C ASP A 83 -9.58 -18.70 -16.23
N SER A 84 -8.33 -18.30 -16.45
CA SER A 84 -7.28 -19.13 -17.06
C SER A 84 -6.23 -19.66 -16.08
N GLU A 85 -5.98 -18.95 -14.98
CA GLU A 85 -4.81 -19.18 -14.12
C GLU A 85 -5.14 -19.04 -12.64
N THR A 86 -4.26 -19.58 -11.79
CA THR A 86 -4.31 -19.38 -10.35
C THR A 86 -2.91 -19.06 -9.84
N THR A 87 -2.82 -18.03 -9.00
CA THR A 87 -1.59 -17.60 -8.35
C THR A 87 -1.72 -17.80 -6.86
N PHE A 88 -0.79 -18.56 -6.29
CA PHE A 88 -0.61 -18.71 -4.85
C PHE A 88 0.65 -17.96 -4.42
N GLU A 89 0.51 -17.00 -3.50
CA GLU A 89 1.65 -16.25 -2.95
C GLU A 89 1.72 -16.41 -1.43
N VAL A 90 2.91 -16.73 -0.93
CA VAL A 90 3.27 -16.57 0.49
C VAL A 90 4.40 -15.57 0.58
N ARG A 91 4.16 -14.46 1.27
CA ARG A 91 5.15 -13.40 1.46
C ARG A 91 5.28 -13.09 2.94
N THR A 92 6.50 -12.86 3.39
CA THR A 92 6.79 -12.32 4.71
C THR A 92 7.77 -11.17 4.59
N ALA A 93 7.40 -10.04 5.18
CA ALA A 93 8.20 -8.82 5.19
C ALA A 93 8.32 -8.25 6.60
N VAL A 94 9.47 -7.63 6.89
CA VAL A 94 9.64 -6.82 8.09
C VAL A 94 9.25 -5.40 7.76
N VAL A 95 8.31 -4.86 8.50
CA VAL A 95 7.99 -3.44 8.53
C VAL A 95 8.79 -2.84 9.68
N ALA A 96 9.77 -2.01 9.34
CA ALA A 96 10.53 -1.28 10.35
C ALA A 96 9.61 -0.29 11.07
N GLY A 97 9.63 -0.32 12.40
CA GLY A 97 8.93 0.62 13.26
C GLY A 97 9.80 1.00 14.46
N GLY A 98 9.46 2.12 15.11
CA GLY A 98 10.26 2.70 16.19
C GLY A 98 10.98 3.99 15.81
N LYS A 99 11.46 4.73 16.82
CA LYS A 99 12.08 6.06 16.67
C LYS A 99 13.61 6.03 16.57
N GLN A 100 14.22 4.86 16.64
CA GLN A 100 15.67 4.69 16.75
C GLN A 100 16.21 3.80 15.64
N ILE A 101 17.25 4.26 14.95
CA ILE A 101 17.99 3.46 13.96
C ILE A 101 18.93 2.56 14.76
N THR A 102 18.46 1.36 15.10
CA THR A 102 19.32 0.35 15.73
C THR A 102 19.40 -0.86 14.81
N PRO A 103 20.59 -1.22 14.29
CA PRO A 103 20.75 -2.38 13.43
C PRO A 103 20.50 -3.65 14.25
N HIS A 104 19.30 -4.20 14.10
CA HIS A 104 18.93 -5.48 14.69
C HIS A 104 18.79 -6.54 13.59
N SER A 105 19.43 -7.68 13.81
CA SER A 105 19.16 -8.91 13.06
C SER A 105 17.78 -9.42 13.47
N VAL A 106 16.74 -9.05 12.71
CA VAL A 106 15.42 -9.66 12.87
C VAL A 106 15.47 -11.08 12.30
N GLN A 107 15.33 -12.09 13.16
CA GLN A 107 15.20 -13.47 12.72
C GLN A 107 13.73 -13.83 12.58
N ILE A 108 13.28 -13.98 11.33
CA ILE A 108 11.97 -14.53 11.02
C ILE A 108 12.07 -16.05 10.94
N LYS A 109 11.19 -16.75 11.64
CA LYS A 109 11.05 -18.20 11.54
C LYS A 109 10.36 -18.55 10.22
N ASP A 110 11.13 -18.86 9.18
CA ASP A 110 10.62 -19.18 7.84
C ASP A 110 10.19 -20.65 7.64
N MET A 111 10.56 -21.53 8.58
CA MET A 111 10.26 -22.96 8.52
C MET A 111 8.78 -23.28 8.44
N ALA A 112 7.94 -22.56 9.18
CA ALA A 112 6.49 -22.74 9.15
C ALA A 112 5.91 -22.42 7.76
N MET A 113 6.40 -21.35 7.12
CA MET A 113 5.99 -20.94 5.78
C MET A 113 6.47 -21.93 4.72
N ARG A 114 7.71 -22.42 4.82
CA ARG A 114 8.22 -23.48 3.92
C ARG A 114 7.38 -24.75 4.01
N ALA A 115 6.99 -25.17 5.21
CA ALA A 115 6.11 -26.31 5.42
C ALA A 115 4.68 -26.09 4.89
N LEU A 116 4.17 -24.86 4.93
CA LEU A 116 2.91 -24.50 4.26
C LEU A 116 3.05 -24.65 2.74
N VAL A 117 4.06 -24.03 2.13
CA VAL A 117 4.29 -24.06 0.69
C VAL A 117 4.43 -25.49 0.18
N ALA A 118 5.20 -26.34 0.87
CA ALA A 118 5.35 -27.74 0.50
C ALA A 118 3.99 -28.48 0.48
N ARG A 119 3.15 -28.29 1.50
CA ARG A 119 1.80 -28.89 1.54
C ARG A 119 0.88 -28.38 0.44
N VAL A 120 1.04 -27.13 0.02
CA VAL A 120 0.26 -26.56 -1.09
C VAL A 120 0.72 -27.12 -2.42
N ILE A 121 2.04 -27.25 -2.65
CA ILE A 121 2.59 -27.90 -3.85
C ILE A 121 2.10 -29.34 -3.97
N ASP A 122 2.04 -30.10 -2.87
CA ASP A 122 1.52 -31.48 -2.89
C ASP A 122 0.01 -31.58 -3.20
N LYS A 123 -0.73 -30.46 -3.16
CA LYS A 123 -2.18 -30.41 -3.41
C LYS A 123 -2.54 -29.74 -4.73
N GLY A 124 -1.70 -28.84 -5.23
CA GLY A 124 -1.90 -28.08 -6.45
C GLY A 124 -1.07 -28.61 -7.62
N LEU A 125 -1.48 -28.26 -8.83
CA LEU A 125 -0.64 -28.42 -10.02
C LEU A 125 0.00 -27.07 -10.31
N PHE A 126 1.32 -26.98 -10.14
CA PHE A 126 2.09 -25.77 -10.43
C PHE A 126 3.16 -26.09 -11.46
N ARG A 127 3.35 -25.18 -12.43
CA ARG A 127 4.30 -25.39 -13.53
C ARG A 127 5.21 -24.18 -13.69
N ASP A 128 6.45 -24.44 -14.06
CA ASP A 128 7.43 -23.44 -14.44
C ASP A 128 8.03 -23.87 -15.78
N ALA A 129 7.74 -23.13 -16.85
CA ALA A 129 8.01 -23.53 -18.24
C ALA A 129 7.68 -25.01 -18.53
N ASP A 130 6.41 -25.39 -18.26
CA ASP A 130 5.85 -26.74 -18.37
C ASP A 130 6.44 -27.81 -17.44
N HIS A 131 7.53 -27.52 -16.73
CA HIS A 131 8.08 -28.42 -15.73
C HIS A 131 7.28 -28.36 -14.42
N LEU A 132 6.93 -29.52 -13.87
CA LEU A 132 6.19 -29.59 -12.61
C LEU A 132 7.06 -29.09 -11.46
N VAL A 133 6.50 -28.20 -10.63
CA VAL A 133 7.14 -27.79 -9.37
C VAL A 133 6.93 -28.89 -8.33
N SER A 134 8.00 -29.33 -7.68
CA SER A 134 8.01 -30.48 -6.76
C SER A 134 8.64 -30.14 -5.42
N THR A 135 8.28 -30.89 -4.38
CA THR A 135 8.89 -30.86 -3.04
C THR A 135 10.08 -31.82 -2.90
N LYS A 136 10.35 -32.62 -3.93
CA LYS A 136 11.39 -33.65 -3.99
C LYS A 136 12.43 -33.33 -5.05
N ASP A 137 13.65 -33.81 -4.84
CA ASP A 137 14.69 -33.76 -5.85
C ASP A 137 14.41 -34.73 -6.99
N LEU A 138 14.73 -34.31 -8.20
CA LEU A 138 14.71 -35.17 -9.39
C LEU A 138 16.06 -35.88 -9.51
N CYS A 139 16.07 -37.19 -9.30
CA CYS A 139 17.26 -38.02 -9.51
C CYS A 139 17.42 -38.34 -11.00
N VAL A 140 18.48 -37.82 -11.62
CA VAL A 140 18.84 -37.99 -13.03
C VAL A 140 19.97 -39.01 -13.14
N ALA A 141 19.65 -40.16 -13.73
CA ALA A 141 20.58 -41.28 -13.88
C ALA A 141 20.88 -41.64 -15.35
N ASP A 142 20.10 -41.11 -16.29
CA ASP A 142 20.27 -41.37 -17.72
C ASP A 142 20.58 -40.10 -18.54
N VAL A 143 21.07 -40.33 -19.76
CA VAL A 143 21.57 -39.31 -20.68
C VAL A 143 20.43 -38.47 -21.25
N VAL A 144 19.25 -39.06 -21.49
CA VAL A 144 18.09 -38.37 -22.06
C VAL A 144 17.53 -37.37 -21.06
N GLN A 145 17.39 -37.78 -19.80
CA GLN A 145 17.01 -36.89 -18.70
C GLN A 145 18.03 -35.76 -18.51
N ALA A 146 19.33 -36.05 -18.61
CA ALA A 146 20.36 -35.01 -18.51
C ALA A 146 20.23 -33.95 -19.62
N GLN A 147 19.96 -34.37 -20.86
CA GLN A 147 19.67 -33.45 -21.97
C GLN A 147 18.38 -32.66 -21.74
N ALA A 148 17.33 -33.29 -21.24
CA ALA A 148 16.07 -32.62 -20.94
C ALA A 148 16.26 -31.52 -19.89
N ILE A 149 17.04 -31.78 -18.84
CA ILE A 149 17.37 -30.78 -17.82
C ILE A 149 18.27 -29.68 -18.38
N ALA A 150 19.21 -29.99 -19.28
CA ALA A 150 20.00 -28.97 -19.97
C ALA A 150 19.12 -28.07 -20.86
N ALA A 151 18.21 -28.65 -21.65
CA ALA A 151 17.23 -27.92 -22.44
C ALA A 151 16.33 -27.05 -21.56
N PHE A 152 15.85 -27.58 -20.43
CA PHE A 152 15.10 -26.79 -19.46
C PHE A 152 15.92 -25.63 -18.88
N CYS A 153 17.23 -25.82 -18.67
CA CYS A 153 18.09 -24.80 -18.09
C CYS A 153 18.47 -23.65 -19.05
N TYR A 154 18.52 -23.90 -20.37
CA TYR A 154 19.07 -22.94 -21.33
C TYR A 154 18.12 -22.59 -22.50
N ASN A 155 17.12 -23.44 -22.78
CA ASN A 155 16.23 -23.29 -23.93
C ASN A 155 14.76 -23.06 -23.53
N ALA A 156 14.43 -23.00 -22.24
CA ALA A 156 13.07 -22.73 -21.75
C ALA A 156 12.88 -21.23 -21.46
N PRO A 157 12.30 -20.44 -22.39
CA PRO A 157 12.25 -18.98 -22.27
C PRO A 157 11.31 -18.47 -21.18
N SER A 158 10.30 -19.25 -20.80
CA SER A 158 9.33 -18.91 -19.76
C SER A 158 9.74 -19.39 -18.37
N ARG A 159 10.95 -19.94 -18.20
CA ARG A 159 11.42 -20.42 -16.90
C ARG A 159 11.71 -19.23 -15.99
N THR A 160 11.12 -19.25 -14.82
CA THR A 160 11.23 -18.19 -13.80
C THR A 160 12.02 -18.64 -12.57
N MET A 161 12.12 -19.94 -12.31
CA MET A 161 12.82 -20.46 -11.13
C MET A 161 14.25 -20.90 -11.46
N PRO A 162 15.22 -20.67 -10.56
CA PRO A 162 16.54 -21.26 -10.68
C PRO A 162 16.49 -22.80 -10.53
N VAL A 163 17.52 -23.46 -11.07
CA VAL A 163 17.72 -24.91 -10.92
C VAL A 163 18.96 -25.15 -10.05
N ILE A 164 18.79 -25.89 -8.95
CA ILE A 164 19.89 -26.33 -8.09
C ILE A 164 20.24 -27.76 -8.46
N ILE A 165 21.46 -27.99 -8.92
CA ILE A 165 21.95 -29.28 -9.38
C ILE A 165 23.06 -29.73 -8.44
N GLU A 166 22.87 -30.86 -7.75
CA GLU A 166 23.97 -31.60 -7.14
C GLU A 166 24.46 -32.66 -8.12
N THR A 167 25.76 -32.71 -8.35
CA THR A 167 26.41 -33.78 -9.11
C THR A 167 27.17 -34.69 -8.15
N CYS A 168 26.90 -35.99 -8.27
CA CYS A 168 27.56 -37.06 -7.53
C CYS A 168 28.39 -37.89 -8.51
N ARG A 169 29.53 -38.40 -8.02
CA ARG A 169 30.27 -39.43 -8.77
C ARG A 169 29.52 -40.75 -8.63
N ALA A 170 29.63 -41.61 -9.65
CA ALA A 170 29.00 -42.92 -9.60
C ALA A 170 29.43 -43.69 -8.32
N ASN A 171 28.46 -44.27 -7.61
CA ASN A 171 28.65 -45.03 -6.36
C ASN A 171 29.21 -44.24 -5.16
N THR A 172 29.20 -42.90 -5.17
CA THR A 172 29.57 -42.11 -3.99
C THR A 172 28.34 -41.55 -3.28
N SER A 173 28.39 -41.53 -1.95
CA SER A 173 27.37 -40.84 -1.16
C SER A 173 27.42 -39.33 -1.42
N SER A 174 26.24 -38.71 -1.40
CA SER A 174 26.05 -37.28 -1.66
C SER A 174 26.86 -36.40 -0.70
N VAL A 175 27.62 -35.44 -1.25
CA VAL A 175 28.44 -34.50 -0.47
C VAL A 175 27.58 -33.40 0.15
N PHE A 176 26.61 -32.92 -0.61
CA PHE A 176 25.79 -31.77 -0.24
C PHE A 176 24.45 -32.18 0.39
N GLU A 177 24.05 -33.45 0.25
CA GLU A 177 22.76 -34.01 0.70
C GLU A 177 21.60 -33.16 0.17
N ILE A 178 21.51 -33.01 -1.16
CA ILE A 178 20.57 -32.08 -1.81
C ILE A 178 19.11 -32.34 -1.46
N GLU A 179 18.77 -33.58 -1.14
CA GLU A 179 17.46 -33.98 -0.59
C GLU A 179 17.05 -33.15 0.65
N ARG A 180 18.01 -32.71 1.48
CA ARG A 180 17.76 -31.83 2.64
C ARG A 180 17.48 -30.38 2.24
N VAL A 181 17.86 -29.97 1.04
CA VAL A 181 17.57 -28.64 0.48
C VAL A 181 16.22 -28.62 -0.19
N SER A 182 15.85 -29.72 -0.88
CA SER A 182 14.66 -29.80 -1.73
C SER A 182 13.39 -29.32 -1.01
N THR A 183 13.14 -29.83 0.20
CA THR A 183 11.99 -29.40 1.02
C THR A 183 12.07 -27.95 1.48
N LEU A 184 13.28 -27.42 1.68
CA LEU A 184 13.47 -26.05 2.14
C LEU A 184 13.23 -25.07 0.99
N VAL A 185 13.64 -25.39 -0.24
CA VAL A 185 13.49 -24.50 -1.41
C VAL A 185 12.29 -24.85 -2.29
N ALA A 186 11.36 -25.66 -1.78
CA ALA A 186 10.13 -26.02 -2.49
C ALA A 186 9.39 -24.74 -2.93
N GLY A 187 9.10 -24.65 -4.23
CA GLY A 187 8.46 -23.48 -4.84
C GLY A 187 9.36 -22.26 -5.06
N LEU A 188 10.65 -22.36 -4.74
CA LEU A 188 11.66 -21.33 -5.00
C LEU A 188 12.70 -21.74 -6.05
N ALA A 189 12.94 -23.04 -6.19
CA ALA A 189 13.89 -23.59 -7.16
C ALA A 189 13.51 -25.03 -7.52
N HIS A 190 13.88 -25.45 -8.73
CA HIS A 190 13.92 -26.87 -9.07
C HIS A 190 15.18 -27.49 -8.50
N VAL A 191 15.08 -28.73 -8.01
CA VAL A 191 16.21 -29.42 -7.39
C VAL A 191 16.47 -30.73 -8.11
N VAL A 192 17.70 -30.89 -8.58
CA VAL A 192 18.13 -32.03 -9.40
C VAL A 192 19.37 -32.66 -8.78
N LYS A 193 19.41 -33.99 -8.80
CA LYS A 193 20.55 -34.78 -8.38
C LYS A 193 21.03 -35.63 -9.56
N MET A 194 22.20 -35.33 -10.10
CA MET A 194 22.81 -36.12 -11.17
C MET A 194 23.76 -37.14 -10.57
N THR A 195 23.54 -38.43 -10.86
CA THR A 195 24.28 -39.53 -10.21
C THR A 195 25.36 -40.16 -11.08
N SER A 196 25.56 -39.68 -12.31
CA SER A 196 26.48 -40.25 -13.28
C SER A 196 27.35 -39.16 -13.93
N GLU A 197 28.64 -39.44 -14.08
CA GLU A 197 29.56 -38.56 -14.82
C GLU A 197 29.16 -38.42 -16.29
N GLN A 198 28.53 -39.45 -16.87
CA GLN A 198 28.02 -39.38 -18.24
C GLN A 198 26.90 -38.33 -18.36
N CYS A 199 25.99 -38.26 -17.38
CA CYS A 199 24.94 -37.23 -17.33
C CYS A 199 25.53 -35.83 -17.24
N VAL A 200 26.58 -35.65 -16.42
CA VAL A 200 27.29 -34.36 -16.29
C VAL A 200 27.92 -33.93 -17.61
N ARG A 201 28.63 -34.84 -18.30
CA ARG A 201 29.22 -34.56 -19.62
C ARG A 201 28.15 -34.19 -20.64
N THR A 202 27.10 -35.00 -20.75
CA THR A 202 26.02 -34.74 -21.70
C THR A 202 25.30 -33.42 -21.42
N PHE A 203 25.09 -33.06 -20.15
CA PHE A 203 24.53 -31.76 -19.81
C PHE A 203 25.41 -30.61 -20.31
N ASN A 204 26.72 -30.68 -20.03
CA ASN A 204 27.68 -29.66 -20.46
C ASN A 204 27.82 -29.58 -21.98
N ASP A 205 27.86 -30.73 -22.66
CA ASP A 205 27.93 -30.82 -24.12
C ASP A 205 26.70 -30.15 -24.76
N PHE A 206 25.50 -30.40 -24.21
CA PHE A 206 24.28 -29.75 -24.67
C PHE A 206 24.28 -28.25 -24.39
N ALA A 207 24.72 -27.84 -23.21
CA ALA A 207 24.80 -26.43 -22.81
C ALA A 207 25.86 -25.64 -23.61
N GLY A 208 26.82 -26.32 -24.23
CA GLY A 208 27.97 -25.71 -24.92
C GLY A 208 28.99 -25.05 -23.97
N ILE A 209 28.85 -25.26 -22.66
CA ILE A 209 29.70 -24.71 -21.61
C ILE A 209 29.94 -25.73 -20.49
N GLU A 210 31.06 -25.64 -19.81
CA GLU A 210 31.36 -26.47 -18.64
C GLU A 210 30.68 -25.94 -17.37
N ALA A 211 29.35 -26.05 -17.32
CA ALA A 211 28.53 -25.54 -16.21
C ALA A 211 28.62 -26.42 -14.96
N LEU A 212 28.65 -27.74 -15.15
CA LEU A 212 28.64 -28.74 -14.09
C LEU A 212 30.01 -29.40 -13.92
N THR A 213 30.42 -29.62 -12.67
CA THR A 213 31.61 -30.42 -12.35
C THR A 213 31.20 -31.81 -11.86
N PRO A 214 32.05 -32.86 -11.95
CA PRO A 214 31.69 -34.23 -11.55
C PRO A 214 31.33 -34.42 -10.06
N GLN A 215 31.68 -33.46 -9.20
CA GLN A 215 31.32 -33.47 -7.78
C GLN A 215 31.16 -32.02 -7.30
N GLY A 216 29.93 -31.51 -7.41
CA GLY A 216 29.66 -30.10 -7.15
C GLY A 216 28.20 -29.82 -6.84
N LEU A 217 27.97 -28.60 -6.36
CA LEU A 217 26.65 -28.01 -6.20
C LEU A 217 26.60 -26.79 -7.10
N VAL A 218 25.58 -26.68 -7.95
CA VAL A 218 25.46 -25.58 -8.91
C VAL A 218 24.05 -25.01 -8.85
N ILE A 219 23.94 -23.69 -8.88
CA ILE A 219 22.69 -22.96 -9.15
C ILE A 219 22.82 -22.38 -10.55
N ILE A 220 21.85 -22.69 -11.40
CA ILE A 220 21.69 -22.07 -12.71
C ILE A 220 20.46 -21.17 -12.63
N TRP A 221 20.67 -19.87 -12.77
CA TRP A 221 19.60 -18.87 -12.70
C TRP A 221 18.84 -18.76 -14.03
N PRO A 222 17.61 -18.19 -14.01
CA PRO A 222 16.84 -17.93 -15.23
C PRO A 222 17.60 -17.15 -16.30
N ASP A 223 18.45 -16.20 -15.92
CA ASP A 223 19.31 -15.40 -16.80
C ASP A 223 20.59 -16.11 -17.26
N HIS A 224 20.68 -17.43 -17.00
CA HIS A 224 21.81 -18.30 -17.30
C HIS A 224 23.08 -18.01 -16.50
N SER A 225 23.04 -17.10 -15.52
CA SER A 225 24.15 -16.94 -14.59
C SER A 225 24.32 -18.17 -13.72
N ILE A 226 25.57 -18.50 -13.37
CA ILE A 226 25.92 -19.73 -12.67
C ILE A 226 26.61 -19.40 -11.36
N LYS A 227 26.17 -20.06 -10.28
CA LYS A 227 26.91 -20.10 -9.02
C LYS A 227 27.25 -21.54 -8.69
N SER A 228 28.53 -21.85 -8.55
CA SER A 228 29.00 -23.21 -8.26
C SER A 228 29.82 -23.29 -6.98
N TRP A 229 29.77 -24.46 -6.35
CA TRP A 229 30.62 -24.87 -5.24
C TRP A 229 31.24 -26.22 -5.59
N SER A 230 32.55 -26.34 -5.43
CA SER A 230 33.24 -27.62 -5.63
C SER A 230 33.07 -28.52 -4.41
N GLY A 231 32.75 -29.78 -4.65
CA GLY A 231 32.77 -30.86 -3.66
C GLY A 231 34.06 -31.67 -3.70
N ASN A 232 35.03 -31.32 -4.56
CA ASN A 232 36.27 -32.08 -4.70
C ASN A 232 37.03 -32.14 -3.38
N GLY A 233 37.38 -33.36 -2.94
CA GLY A 233 38.10 -33.59 -1.69
C GLY A 233 37.23 -33.51 -0.43
N LEU A 234 35.93 -33.25 -0.55
CA LEU A 234 35.01 -33.30 0.58
C LEU A 234 34.42 -34.69 0.75
N ALA A 235 34.36 -35.15 2.00
CA ALA A 235 33.65 -36.36 2.37
C ALA A 235 32.12 -36.16 2.28
N PRO A 236 31.34 -37.24 2.14
CA PRO A 236 29.88 -37.19 2.18
C PRO A 236 29.33 -36.39 3.37
N GLY A 237 28.28 -35.61 3.12
CA GLY A 237 27.65 -34.74 4.13
C GLY A 237 28.48 -33.55 4.62
N LYS A 238 29.71 -33.34 4.14
CA LYS A 238 30.55 -32.19 4.54
C LYS A 238 30.26 -30.91 3.75
N GLY A 239 29.35 -30.94 2.78
CA GLY A 239 28.89 -29.78 2.00
C GLY A 239 27.94 -28.81 2.73
N VAL A 240 27.83 -28.87 4.06
CA VAL A 240 26.83 -28.14 4.87
C VAL A 240 26.84 -26.63 4.62
N LYS A 241 28.03 -26.02 4.49
CA LYS A 241 28.17 -24.58 4.26
C LYS A 241 27.58 -24.17 2.91
N ALA A 242 28.01 -24.83 1.82
CA ALA A 242 27.50 -24.59 0.47
C ALA A 242 25.98 -24.82 0.40
N ARG A 243 25.49 -25.85 1.10
CA ARG A 243 24.05 -26.12 1.23
C ARG A 243 23.29 -24.97 1.90
N GLY A 244 23.84 -24.42 2.98
CA GLY A 244 23.24 -23.27 3.67
C GLY A 244 23.26 -22.00 2.83
N GLU A 245 24.37 -21.76 2.12
CA GLU A 245 24.54 -20.63 1.20
C GLU A 245 23.57 -20.69 0.02
N SER A 246 23.41 -21.86 -0.63
CA SER A 246 22.50 -22.02 -1.76
C SER A 246 21.05 -21.72 -1.39
N LYS A 247 20.56 -22.31 -0.28
CA LYS A 247 19.23 -22.02 0.28
C LYS A 247 19.02 -20.53 0.54
N THR A 248 20.01 -19.89 1.18
CA THR A 248 19.95 -18.48 1.58
C THR A 248 19.92 -17.57 0.35
N MET A 249 20.75 -17.87 -0.65
CA MET A 249 20.84 -17.11 -1.89
C MET A 249 19.53 -17.15 -2.68
N VAL A 250 18.95 -18.34 -2.88
CA VAL A 250 17.66 -18.49 -3.57
C VAL A 250 16.54 -17.80 -2.82
N THR A 251 16.49 -17.95 -1.48
CA THR A 251 15.46 -17.30 -0.66
C THR A 251 15.53 -15.78 -0.75
N HIS A 252 16.74 -15.19 -0.67
CA HIS A 252 16.91 -13.75 -0.78
C HIS A 252 16.63 -13.22 -2.18
N ALA A 253 17.04 -13.96 -3.22
CA ALA A 253 16.72 -13.58 -4.59
C ALA A 253 15.21 -13.50 -4.79
N ALA A 254 14.46 -14.54 -4.42
CA ALA A 254 13.00 -14.56 -4.55
C ALA A 254 12.32 -13.44 -3.74
N ALA A 255 12.77 -13.19 -2.50
CA ALA A 255 12.24 -12.13 -1.65
C ALA A 255 12.40 -10.74 -2.29
N ASN A 256 13.53 -10.47 -2.95
CA ASN A 256 13.86 -9.16 -3.53
C ASN A 256 13.31 -8.96 -4.95
N SER A 257 12.99 -10.03 -5.69
CA SER A 257 12.59 -9.94 -7.10
C SER A 257 11.11 -9.68 -7.33
N LEU A 258 10.23 -9.92 -6.34
CA LEU A 258 8.78 -9.88 -6.54
C LEU A 258 8.13 -8.70 -5.81
N ALA A 259 7.38 -7.87 -6.54
CA ALA A 259 6.46 -6.90 -5.96
C ALA A 259 5.26 -7.60 -5.30
N PRO A 260 4.69 -7.08 -4.20
CA PRO A 260 3.52 -7.67 -3.54
C PRO A 260 2.35 -7.86 -4.51
N LEU A 261 1.68 -9.02 -4.44
CA LEU A 261 0.46 -9.25 -5.22
C LEU A 261 -0.59 -8.21 -4.79
N ARG A 262 -1.23 -7.53 -5.73
CA ARG A 262 -2.26 -6.54 -5.44
C ARG A 262 -3.63 -7.16 -5.64
N ALA A 263 -4.58 -6.79 -4.80
CA ALA A 263 -5.97 -7.12 -5.04
C ALA A 263 -6.34 -6.61 -6.44
N PRO A 264 -7.04 -7.40 -7.27
CA PRO A 264 -7.55 -6.91 -8.53
C PRO A 264 -8.35 -5.64 -8.25
N ARG A 265 -8.17 -4.61 -9.08
CA ARG A 265 -9.07 -3.45 -9.02
C ARG A 265 -10.43 -3.99 -9.44
N PHE A 266 -11.31 -4.21 -8.46
CA PHE A 266 -12.73 -4.36 -8.74
C PHE A 266 -13.10 -3.08 -9.47
N ARG A 267 -13.25 -3.15 -10.80
CA ARG A 267 -13.77 -2.00 -11.54
C ARG A 267 -15.15 -1.73 -10.91
N PRO A 268 -15.43 -0.50 -10.46
CA PRO A 268 -16.81 -0.06 -10.47
C PRO A 268 -17.30 -0.39 -11.88
N ARG A 269 -18.41 -1.14 -11.98
CA ARG A 269 -19.08 -1.31 -13.27
C ARG A 269 -19.16 0.10 -13.84
N VAL A 270 -18.59 0.31 -15.03
CA VAL A 270 -18.71 1.59 -15.71
C VAL A 270 -20.21 1.85 -15.73
N THR A 271 -20.67 2.84 -14.97
CA THR A 271 -21.92 3.51 -15.29
C THR A 271 -21.64 3.98 -16.70
N GLU A 272 -22.14 3.24 -17.70
CA GLU A 272 -22.26 3.78 -19.03
C GLU A 272 -23.05 5.05 -18.81
N GLU A 273 -22.34 6.19 -18.84
CA GLU A 273 -22.96 7.47 -19.04
C GLU A 273 -23.85 7.28 -20.24
N SER A 274 -25.15 7.27 -19.96
CA SER A 274 -26.26 7.31 -20.88
C SER A 274 -26.02 8.43 -21.87
N THR A 275 -25.21 8.16 -22.89
CA THR A 275 -25.28 8.87 -24.15
C THR A 275 -26.46 8.21 -24.84
N PRO A 276 -27.57 8.91 -25.09
CA PRO A 276 -28.59 8.37 -25.96
C PRO A 276 -27.97 8.29 -27.35
N ALA A 277 -27.34 7.15 -27.65
CA ALA A 277 -27.15 6.74 -29.02
C ALA A 277 -28.57 6.51 -29.55
N THR A 278 -29.11 7.54 -30.20
CA THR A 278 -30.21 7.43 -31.15
C THR A 278 -29.82 6.35 -32.13
N THR A 279 -30.19 5.11 -31.81
CA THR A 279 -30.21 4.05 -32.80
C THR A 279 -31.42 4.40 -33.64
N GLU A 280 -31.16 5.10 -34.74
CA GLU A 280 -32.08 5.18 -35.86
C GLU A 280 -32.38 3.73 -36.24
N VAL A 281 -33.53 3.24 -35.77
CA VAL A 281 -34.18 2.09 -36.38
C VAL A 281 -34.39 2.52 -37.83
N PRO A 282 -33.82 1.83 -38.83
CA PRO A 282 -34.22 2.06 -40.20
C PRO A 282 -35.69 1.67 -40.24
N VAL A 283 -36.57 2.67 -40.35
CA VAL A 283 -37.92 2.46 -40.82
C VAL A 283 -37.75 2.04 -42.28
N GLU A 284 -37.57 0.74 -42.52
CA GLU A 284 -37.85 0.18 -43.82
C GLU A 284 -39.33 0.41 -44.08
N THR A 285 -39.61 1.48 -44.81
CA THR A 285 -40.80 1.62 -45.63
C THR A 285 -40.82 0.45 -46.62
N HIS A 286 -41.31 -0.70 -46.17
CA HIS A 286 -41.84 -1.70 -47.07
C HIS A 286 -43.11 -1.10 -47.70
N LEU A 287 -42.91 -0.57 -48.89
CA LEU A 287 -43.96 -0.33 -49.86
C LEU A 287 -44.85 -1.58 -49.93
N ALA A 288 -46.14 -1.39 -49.68
CA ALA A 288 -47.14 -2.42 -49.87
C ALA A 288 -47.14 -2.85 -51.35
N ASP A 289 -46.59 -4.03 -51.61
CA ASP A 289 -46.82 -4.79 -52.83
C ASP A 289 -47.98 -5.76 -52.52
N PRO A 290 -49.14 -5.66 -53.19
CA PRO A 290 -50.34 -6.39 -52.78
C PRO A 290 -50.35 -7.80 -53.39
N ALA A 291 -49.51 -8.72 -52.91
CA ALA A 291 -49.58 -10.14 -53.32
C ALA A 291 -48.78 -11.14 -52.45
N ILE A 292 -48.77 -11.03 -51.11
CA ILE A 292 -48.15 -12.08 -50.27
C ILE A 292 -49.15 -12.51 -49.18
N GLU A 293 -49.56 -13.77 -49.23
CA GLU A 293 -50.36 -14.42 -48.18
C GLU A 293 -49.59 -14.43 -46.86
N PRO A 294 -50.24 -14.18 -45.69
CA PRO A 294 -49.53 -14.17 -44.42
C PRO A 294 -49.05 -15.59 -44.08
N GLU A 295 -47.74 -15.81 -44.12
CA GLU A 295 -47.13 -17.03 -43.60
C GLU A 295 -47.51 -17.18 -42.12
N THR A 296 -48.36 -18.18 -41.84
CA THR A 296 -48.70 -18.57 -40.48
C THR A 296 -47.47 -19.17 -39.80
N VAL A 297 -46.81 -18.37 -38.97
CA VAL A 297 -45.69 -18.82 -38.13
C VAL A 297 -46.16 -19.96 -37.23
N PRO A 298 -45.49 -21.13 -37.22
CA PRO A 298 -45.88 -22.26 -36.40
C PRO A 298 -46.00 -21.90 -34.91
N TRP A 299 -47.06 -22.37 -34.25
CA TRP A 299 -47.35 -22.07 -32.83
C TRP A 299 -46.17 -22.37 -31.87
N SER A 300 -45.32 -23.34 -32.22
CA SER A 300 -44.11 -23.68 -31.47
C SER A 300 -43.03 -22.60 -31.49
N GLU A 301 -42.88 -21.88 -32.60
CA GLU A 301 -41.92 -20.78 -32.73
C GLU A 301 -42.41 -19.54 -31.98
N TRP A 302 -43.70 -19.23 -32.09
CA TRP A 302 -44.34 -18.18 -31.28
C TRP A 302 -44.22 -18.44 -29.79
N LYS A 303 -44.43 -19.68 -29.35
CA LYS A 303 -44.32 -20.05 -27.94
C LYS A 303 -42.88 -19.96 -27.44
N SER A 304 -41.91 -20.43 -28.22
CA SER A 304 -40.49 -20.33 -27.85
C SER A 304 -40.01 -18.87 -27.80
N ALA A 305 -40.49 -18.02 -28.71
CA ALA A 305 -40.23 -16.59 -28.68
C ALA A 305 -40.87 -15.94 -27.44
N SER A 306 -42.13 -16.25 -27.14
CA SER A 306 -42.82 -15.71 -25.95
C SER A 306 -42.17 -16.13 -24.64
N ASP A 307 -41.73 -17.39 -24.54
CA ASP A 307 -41.04 -17.91 -23.36
C ASP A 307 -39.66 -17.23 -23.22
N GLY A 308 -38.93 -17.04 -24.32
CA GLY A 308 -37.66 -16.30 -24.33
C GLY A 308 -37.81 -14.84 -23.91
N TRP A 309 -38.88 -14.17 -24.34
CA TRP A 309 -39.17 -12.78 -23.94
C TRP A 309 -39.51 -12.67 -22.46
N GLN A 310 -40.19 -13.66 -21.89
CA GLN A 310 -40.49 -13.70 -20.46
C GLN A 310 -39.22 -13.92 -19.61
N GLU A 311 -38.32 -14.80 -20.06
CA GLU A 311 -37.01 -14.98 -19.41
C GLU A 311 -36.17 -13.71 -19.44
N GLU A 312 -36.19 -13.01 -20.57
CA GLU A 312 -35.44 -11.75 -20.74
C GLU A 312 -36.04 -10.62 -19.90
N ALA A 313 -37.37 -10.55 -19.77
CA ALA A 313 -38.06 -9.63 -18.86
C ALA A 313 -37.71 -9.91 -17.39
N ASN A 314 -37.73 -11.18 -16.96
CA ASN A 314 -37.35 -11.55 -15.59
C ASN A 314 -35.88 -11.18 -15.30
N LYS A 315 -35.00 -11.35 -16.29
CA LYS A 315 -33.58 -10.97 -16.17
C LYS A 315 -33.40 -9.46 -16.06
N VAL A 316 -34.22 -8.67 -16.75
CA VAL A 316 -34.23 -7.20 -16.62
C VAL A 316 -34.65 -6.81 -15.20
N ASP A 317 -35.69 -7.42 -14.65
CA ASP A 317 -36.15 -7.15 -13.29
C ASP A 317 -35.08 -7.51 -12.23
N GLU A 318 -34.41 -8.66 -12.39
CA GLU A 318 -33.29 -9.06 -11.52
C GLU A 318 -32.13 -8.05 -11.58
N LEU A 319 -31.80 -7.55 -12.77
CA LEU A 319 -30.75 -6.55 -12.96
C LEU A 319 -31.14 -5.19 -12.37
N GLN A 320 -32.41 -4.80 -12.47
CA GLN A 320 -32.92 -3.57 -11.85
C GLN A 320 -32.86 -3.65 -10.32
N GLN A 321 -33.23 -4.80 -9.75
CA GLN A 321 -33.14 -5.01 -8.31
C GLN A 321 -31.68 -4.97 -7.82
N ALA A 322 -30.76 -5.60 -8.56
CA ALA A 322 -29.34 -5.56 -8.25
C ALA A 322 -28.74 -4.15 -8.35
N LEU A 323 -29.23 -3.31 -9.27
CA LEU A 323 -28.81 -1.91 -9.39
C LEU A 323 -29.27 -1.08 -8.18
N ALA A 324 -30.52 -1.24 -7.76
CA ALA A 324 -31.06 -0.56 -6.58
C ALA A 324 -30.30 -0.93 -5.30
N ASP A 325 -29.93 -2.20 -5.13
CA ASP A 325 -29.11 -2.65 -4.00
C ASP A 325 -27.68 -2.08 -4.06
N ALA A 326 -27.09 -1.98 -5.26
CA ALA A 326 -25.78 -1.36 -5.44
C ALA A 326 -25.79 0.13 -5.10
N ASP A 327 -26.81 0.88 -5.52
CA ASP A 327 -26.95 2.31 -5.20
C ASP A 327 -27.09 2.55 -3.69
N ARG A 328 -27.84 1.69 -3.00
CA ARG A 328 -27.94 1.72 -1.54
C ARG A 328 -26.59 1.50 -0.86
N ILE A 329 -25.81 0.52 -1.33
CA ILE A 329 -24.46 0.24 -0.80
C ILE A 329 -23.51 1.41 -1.06
N ILE A 330 -23.59 2.05 -2.23
CA ILE A 330 -22.78 3.22 -2.56
C ILE A 330 -23.08 4.37 -1.60
N ALA A 331 -24.36 4.65 -1.33
CA ALA A 331 -24.77 5.69 -0.40
C ALA A 331 -24.24 5.43 1.03
N GLU A 332 -24.36 4.19 1.53
CA GLU A 332 -23.85 3.80 2.85
C GLU A 332 -22.32 3.95 2.92
N LYS A 333 -21.59 3.53 1.88
CA LYS A 333 -20.13 3.66 1.82
C LYS A 333 -19.69 5.13 1.76
N GLN A 334 -20.44 5.98 1.07
CA GLN A 334 -20.15 7.41 1.00
C GLN A 334 -20.32 8.07 2.37
N GLU A 335 -21.38 7.74 3.11
CA GLU A 335 -21.60 8.24 4.47
C GLU A 335 -20.48 7.81 5.43
N LEU A 336 -20.00 6.57 5.31
CA LEU A 336 -18.87 6.07 6.09
C LEU A 336 -17.54 6.77 5.75
N LEU A 337 -17.31 7.08 4.46
CA LEU A 337 -16.14 7.84 4.03
C LEU A 337 -16.16 9.27 4.57
N ASP A 338 -17.32 9.93 4.51
CA ASP A 338 -17.51 11.29 5.01
C ASP A 338 -17.27 11.34 6.53
N LYS A 339 -17.85 10.41 7.31
CA LYS A 339 -17.56 10.25 8.74
C LYS A 339 -16.07 9.98 9.01
N GLY A 340 -15.46 9.06 8.26
CA GLY A 340 -14.04 8.74 8.39
C GLY A 340 -13.12 9.93 8.09
N SER A 341 -13.48 10.78 7.12
CA SER A 341 -12.73 12.00 6.81
C SER A 341 -12.76 13.01 7.96
N ALA A 342 -13.93 13.21 8.58
CA ALA A 342 -14.08 14.10 9.72
C ALA A 342 -13.27 13.62 10.94
N ASP A 343 -13.25 12.31 11.19
CA ASP A 343 -12.46 11.70 12.27
C ASP A 343 -10.95 11.86 12.04
N VAL A 344 -10.48 11.71 10.79
CA VAL A 344 -9.07 11.90 10.42
C VAL A 344 -8.65 13.35 10.62
N ASP A 345 -9.49 14.31 10.23
CA ASP A 345 -9.23 15.73 10.44
C ASP A 345 -9.16 16.06 11.94
N GLN A 346 -10.07 15.51 12.75
CA GLN A 346 -10.06 15.68 14.20
C GLN A 346 -8.79 15.09 14.86
N LEU A 347 -8.33 13.92 14.41
CA LEU A 347 -7.12 13.30 14.93
C LEU A 347 -5.85 14.04 14.50
N LEU A 348 -5.82 14.58 13.27
CA LEU A 348 -4.75 15.46 12.81
C LEU A 348 -4.64 16.71 13.69
N LEU A 349 -5.77 17.29 14.06
CA LEU A 349 -5.86 18.46 14.95
C LEU A 349 -5.25 18.18 16.33
N GLN A 350 -5.69 17.10 16.98
CA GLN A 350 -5.15 16.72 18.28
C GLN A 350 -3.63 16.48 18.19
N ASN A 351 -3.17 15.81 17.14
CA ASN A 351 -1.76 15.50 16.97
C ASN A 351 -0.91 16.78 16.76
N VAL A 352 -1.41 17.76 16.00
CA VAL A 352 -0.76 19.06 15.83
C VAL A 352 -0.69 19.85 17.13
N GLU A 353 -1.79 19.91 17.88
CA GLU A 353 -1.82 20.62 19.16
C GLU A 353 -0.86 19.99 20.17
N LEU A 354 -0.88 18.66 20.30
CA LEU A 354 0.05 17.90 21.12
C LEU A 354 1.51 18.13 20.69
N ALA A 355 1.79 18.16 19.39
CA ALA A 355 3.13 18.44 18.88
C ALA A 355 3.61 19.84 19.30
N ILE A 356 2.75 20.86 19.21
CA ILE A 356 3.07 22.23 19.62
C ILE A 356 3.32 22.32 21.12
N ARG A 357 2.44 21.72 21.96
CA ARG A 357 2.62 21.67 23.42
C ARG A 357 3.90 20.95 23.84
N LEU A 358 4.34 19.96 23.06
CA LEU A 358 5.60 19.24 23.26
C LEU A 358 6.84 19.96 22.68
N GLY A 359 6.69 21.18 22.16
CA GLY A 359 7.78 21.96 21.56
C GLY A 359 8.29 21.38 20.24
N ARG A 360 7.50 20.55 19.54
CA ARG A 360 7.82 19.97 18.23
C ARG A 360 7.16 20.76 17.10
N ASN A 361 7.78 20.75 15.92
CA ASN A 361 7.15 21.34 14.74
C ASN A 361 5.97 20.47 14.27
N PRO A 362 4.78 21.04 14.10
CA PRO A 362 3.63 20.29 13.63
C PRO A 362 3.81 19.87 12.18
N THR A 363 3.59 18.59 11.89
CA THR A 363 3.66 18.02 10.54
C THR A 363 2.32 17.38 10.19
N GLY A 364 1.70 17.76 9.06
CA GLY A 364 0.48 17.11 8.58
C GLY A 364 -0.53 18.06 7.94
N ILE A 365 -0.57 19.34 8.36
CA ILE A 365 -1.51 20.31 7.82
C ILE A 365 -0.95 20.92 6.52
N LYS A 366 -1.80 21.04 5.49
CA LYS A 366 -1.48 21.65 4.20
C LYS A 366 -2.51 22.70 3.81
N ALA A 367 -2.06 23.92 3.59
CA ALA A 367 -2.85 25.00 3.01
C ALA A 367 -2.33 25.35 1.61
N SER A 368 -3.25 25.56 0.69
CA SER A 368 -2.98 25.88 -0.71
C SER A 368 -2.74 27.38 -0.96
N SER A 369 -3.33 28.25 -0.12
CA SER A 369 -3.20 29.70 -0.20
C SER A 369 -3.28 30.35 1.19
N ALA A 370 -2.97 31.64 1.30
CA ALA A 370 -3.11 32.37 2.56
C ALA A 370 -4.58 32.45 3.01
N HIS A 371 -5.51 32.67 2.07
CA HIS A 371 -6.94 32.65 2.36
C HIS A 371 -7.43 31.27 2.82
N ASP A 372 -6.94 30.19 2.20
CA ASP A 372 -7.21 28.81 2.62
C ASP A 372 -6.65 28.53 4.02
N ALA A 373 -5.45 29.02 4.34
CA ALA A 373 -4.88 28.94 5.69
C ALA A 373 -5.75 29.64 6.74
N VAL A 374 -6.28 30.83 6.45
CA VAL A 374 -7.16 31.56 7.38
C VAL A 374 -8.51 30.85 7.53
N LYS A 375 -9.10 30.33 6.44
CA LYS A 375 -10.35 29.54 6.50
C LYS A 375 -10.21 28.25 7.31
N GLN A 376 -9.13 27.51 7.08
CA GLN A 376 -8.80 26.33 7.86
C GLN A 376 -8.61 26.73 9.33
N ALA A 377 -7.80 27.75 9.62
CA ALA A 377 -7.59 28.21 10.99
C ALA A 377 -8.89 28.67 11.67
N ALA A 378 -9.79 29.38 10.98
CA ALA A 378 -11.08 29.81 11.54
C ALA A 378 -12.00 28.64 11.89
N THR A 379 -11.90 27.53 11.15
CA THR A 379 -12.64 26.29 11.45
C THR A 379 -11.98 25.50 12.58
N MET A 380 -10.65 25.55 12.65
CA MET A 380 -9.83 24.69 13.54
C MET A 380 -9.50 25.33 14.90
N CYS A 381 -9.45 26.66 14.99
CA CYS A 381 -8.97 27.39 16.16
C CYS A 381 -10.13 27.91 17.01
N GLU A 382 -10.49 27.16 18.05
CA GLU A 382 -11.59 27.50 18.97
C GLU A 382 -11.38 28.82 19.73
N TYR A 383 -10.12 29.20 20.00
CA TYR A 383 -9.78 30.36 20.82
C TYR A 383 -9.46 31.62 20.01
N LEU A 384 -9.50 31.54 18.67
CA LEU A 384 -9.25 32.67 17.77
C LEU A 384 -10.54 33.11 17.08
N THR A 385 -10.80 34.40 17.10
CA THR A 385 -11.91 35.00 16.34
C THR A 385 -11.36 35.76 15.15
N PHE A 386 -11.82 35.44 13.95
CA PHE A 386 -11.42 36.11 12.71
C PHE A 386 -12.53 37.07 12.26
N ILE A 387 -12.19 38.34 12.06
CA ILE A 387 -13.11 39.33 11.48
C ILE A 387 -13.09 39.27 9.94
N PRO A 388 -14.13 39.73 9.24
CA PRO A 388 -14.21 39.70 7.77
C PRO A 388 -12.98 40.30 7.08
N GLU A 389 -12.44 41.39 7.59
CA GLU A 389 -11.28 42.11 7.06
C GLU A 389 -10.01 41.24 7.05
N ALA A 390 -9.90 40.27 7.97
CA ALA A 390 -8.79 39.31 7.98
C ALA A 390 -8.87 38.31 6.82
N PHE A 391 -10.08 37.93 6.39
CA PHE A 391 -10.28 37.05 5.23
C PHE A 391 -10.03 37.77 3.91
N GLU A 392 -10.46 39.04 3.82
CA GLU A 392 -10.23 39.89 2.65
C GLU A 392 -8.73 40.16 2.45
N SER A 393 -8.05 40.61 3.51
CA SER A 393 -6.59 40.85 3.45
C SER A 393 -5.78 39.59 3.14
N ALA A 394 -6.20 38.43 3.65
CA ALA A 394 -5.56 37.15 3.34
C ALA A 394 -5.75 36.72 1.88
N ASN A 395 -6.85 37.14 1.24
CA ASN A 395 -7.14 36.82 -0.16
C ASN A 395 -6.24 37.61 -1.12
N GLU A 396 -5.81 38.81 -0.73
CA GLU A 396 -4.87 39.64 -1.49
C GLU A 396 -3.40 39.19 -1.33
N LEU A 397 -3.14 38.23 -0.43
CA LEU A 397 -1.80 37.83 -0.03
C LEU A 397 -1.25 36.67 -0.89
N ASP A 398 -0.61 37.03 -2.00
CA ASP A 398 0.04 36.06 -2.90
C ASP A 398 1.49 35.72 -2.52
N SER A 399 1.96 34.56 -2.97
CA SER A 399 3.36 34.10 -2.87
C SER A 399 3.89 33.89 -1.44
N VAL A 400 3.01 33.72 -0.46
CA VAL A 400 3.35 33.40 0.93
C VAL A 400 3.36 31.89 1.17
N ASP A 401 4.17 31.45 2.14
CA ASP A 401 4.16 30.06 2.62
C ASP A 401 2.89 29.82 3.47
N ALA A 402 1.82 29.39 2.79
CA ALA A 402 0.50 29.16 3.38
C ALA A 402 0.54 28.12 4.52
N ASN A 403 1.38 27.09 4.39
CA ASN A 403 1.54 26.07 5.43
C ASN A 403 2.12 26.69 6.71
N ARG A 404 3.14 27.53 6.57
CA ARG A 404 3.75 28.21 7.70
C ARG A 404 2.79 29.22 8.37
N LEU A 405 2.00 29.93 7.57
CA LEU A 405 0.96 30.82 8.10
C LEU A 405 -0.05 30.03 8.94
N LEU A 406 -0.54 28.89 8.45
CA LEU A 406 -1.46 28.03 9.18
C LEU A 406 -0.83 27.50 10.48
N GLN A 407 0.44 27.09 10.44
CA GLN A 407 1.16 26.67 11.65
C GLN A 407 1.28 27.80 12.69
N ASP A 408 1.53 29.03 12.25
CA ASP A 408 1.60 30.19 13.15
C ASP A 408 0.24 30.52 13.76
N LEU A 409 -0.86 30.40 13.00
CA LEU A 409 -2.22 30.58 13.51
C LEU A 409 -2.59 29.52 14.55
N VAL A 410 -2.24 28.25 14.31
CA VAL A 410 -2.48 27.18 15.29
C VAL A 410 -1.62 27.37 16.55
N ARG A 411 -0.37 27.84 16.42
CA ARG A 411 0.46 28.21 17.59
C ARG A 411 -0.14 29.37 18.37
N LEU A 412 -0.70 30.35 17.67
CA LEU A 412 -1.39 31.47 18.30
C LEU A 412 -2.64 31.01 19.06
N ASN A 413 -3.37 30.02 18.52
CA ASN A 413 -4.53 29.42 19.21
C ASN A 413 -4.18 28.81 20.57
N VAL A 414 -2.99 28.19 20.70
CA VAL A 414 -2.51 27.68 22.01
C VAL A 414 -2.32 28.83 23.00
N VAL A 415 -1.69 29.93 22.56
CA VAL A 415 -1.51 31.12 23.42
C VAL A 415 -2.85 31.78 23.75
N ALA A 416 -3.80 31.77 22.81
CA ALA A 416 -5.15 32.27 23.03
C ALA A 416 -5.92 31.44 24.07
N GLY A 417 -5.77 30.11 24.07
CA GLY A 417 -6.32 29.27 25.14
C GLY A 417 -5.67 29.52 26.51
N ASP A 418 -4.36 29.79 26.53
CA ASP A 418 -3.64 30.18 27.76
C ASP A 418 -4.05 31.58 28.27
N TRP A 419 -4.36 32.50 27.36
CA TRP A 419 -4.94 33.80 27.67
C TRP A 419 -6.35 33.67 28.24
N GLN A 420 -7.21 32.87 27.60
CA GLN A 420 -8.59 32.66 28.04
C GLN A 420 -8.66 31.98 29.41
N SER A 421 -7.74 31.05 29.69
CA SER A 421 -7.62 30.40 31.00
C SER A 421 -6.95 31.26 32.08
N GLY A 422 -6.51 32.49 31.75
CA GLY A 422 -5.83 33.40 32.66
C GLY A 422 -4.41 32.96 33.06
N ARG A 423 -3.84 31.94 32.39
CA ARG A 423 -2.45 31.49 32.61
C ARG A 423 -1.42 32.50 32.10
N VAL A 424 -1.80 33.29 31.10
CA VAL A 424 -0.97 34.34 30.49
C VAL A 424 -1.67 35.68 30.64
N ASN A 425 -0.91 36.73 30.92
CA ASN A 425 -1.37 38.11 31.03
C ASN A 425 -0.53 39.04 30.13
N ASN A 426 -0.92 40.31 29.99
CA ASN A 426 -0.27 41.24 29.05
C ASN A 426 1.25 41.36 29.26
N ALA A 427 1.73 41.22 30.51
CA ALA A 427 3.16 41.25 30.84
C ALA A 427 3.94 39.99 30.39
N SER A 428 3.29 38.82 30.33
CA SER A 428 3.90 37.54 29.96
C SER A 428 3.61 37.10 28.52
N LEU A 429 2.82 37.88 27.78
CA LEU A 429 2.35 37.53 26.44
C LEU A 429 3.49 37.43 25.42
N THR A 430 4.46 38.34 25.48
CA THR A 430 5.64 38.29 24.60
C THR A 430 6.48 37.03 24.84
N VAL A 431 6.62 36.61 26.11
CA VAL A 431 7.39 35.41 26.47
C VAL A 431 6.64 34.15 26.03
N SER A 432 5.33 34.11 26.24
CA SER A 432 4.47 32.97 25.87
C SER A 432 4.43 32.76 24.36
N CYS A 433 4.24 33.82 23.57
CA CYS A 433 4.31 33.75 22.11
C CYS A 433 5.69 33.27 21.62
N ARG A 434 6.79 33.75 22.21
CA ARG A 434 8.14 33.28 21.85
C ARG A 434 8.38 31.82 22.25
N GLY A 435 7.82 31.39 23.37
CA GLY A 435 7.90 30.01 23.87
C GLY A 435 7.31 28.99 22.91
N VAL A 436 6.23 29.35 22.20
CA VAL A 436 5.62 28.52 21.14
C VAL A 436 6.24 28.74 19.75
N GLY A 437 7.32 29.52 19.66
CA GLY A 437 8.08 29.76 18.42
C GLY A 437 7.53 30.89 17.53
N LEU A 438 6.63 31.75 18.04
CA LEU A 438 6.13 32.91 17.30
C LEU A 438 7.04 34.13 17.44
N ASN A 439 7.27 34.84 16.34
CA ASN A 439 7.96 36.12 16.35
C ASN A 439 6.97 37.28 16.59
N TYR A 440 6.58 37.43 17.84
CA TYR A 440 5.58 38.39 18.30
C TYR A 440 6.18 39.78 18.60
N ALA A 441 5.40 40.82 18.28
CA ALA A 441 5.62 42.20 18.69
C ALA A 441 4.35 42.76 19.36
N ALA A 442 4.50 43.36 20.53
CA ALA A 442 3.38 43.87 21.34
C ALA A 442 2.75 45.16 20.80
N GLY A 443 3.41 45.85 19.88
CA GLY A 443 2.93 47.11 19.30
C GLY A 443 3.70 47.51 18.05
N VAL A 444 3.31 48.65 17.49
CA VAL A 444 3.95 49.31 16.35
C VAL A 444 4.81 50.49 16.84
N GLY A 445 5.71 51.01 16.01
CA GLY A 445 6.56 52.14 16.44
C GLY A 445 5.79 53.46 16.55
N ASP A 446 6.21 54.34 17.46
CA ASP A 446 5.53 55.61 17.80
C ASP A 446 5.13 56.48 16.60
N ASN A 447 5.93 56.44 15.52
CA ASN A 447 5.66 57.21 14.30
C ASN A 447 4.51 56.60 13.47
N ALA A 448 4.38 55.28 13.48
CA ALA A 448 3.29 54.57 12.82
C ALA A 448 1.97 54.74 13.58
N GLU A 449 2.03 54.71 14.90
CA GLU A 449 0.88 54.93 15.78
C GLU A 449 0.31 56.36 15.62
N ASN A 450 1.18 57.38 15.64
CA ASN A 450 0.74 58.78 15.56
C ASN A 450 0.29 59.21 14.15
N LYS A 451 0.83 58.62 13.08
CA LYS A 451 0.61 59.09 11.71
C LYS A 451 -0.31 58.19 10.88
N TYR A 452 -0.38 56.90 11.20
CA TYR A 452 -1.11 55.87 10.46
C TYR A 452 -2.00 55.01 11.37
N GLY A 453 -2.37 55.50 12.55
CA GLY A 453 -3.20 54.76 13.52
C GLY A 453 -4.53 54.24 12.95
N THR A 454 -5.08 54.91 11.93
CA THR A 454 -6.30 54.47 11.22
C THR A 454 -6.13 53.13 10.50
N ASP A 455 -4.92 52.77 10.05
CA ASP A 455 -4.68 51.51 9.33
C ASP A 455 -4.72 50.29 10.26
N TYR A 456 -4.62 50.52 11.58
CA TYR A 456 -4.69 49.49 12.61
C TYR A 456 -6.07 49.45 13.29
N ALA A 457 -6.96 50.37 12.92
CA ALA A 457 -8.29 50.48 13.50
C ALA A 457 -9.24 49.46 12.86
N PHE A 458 -10.03 48.77 13.67
CA PHE A 458 -11.08 47.86 13.22
C PHE A 458 -12.28 47.96 14.16
N THR A 459 -13.44 47.49 13.71
CA THR A 459 -14.66 47.52 14.54
C THR A 459 -14.83 46.20 15.26
N TRP A 460 -14.88 46.23 16.59
CA TRP A 460 -15.15 45.07 17.43
C TRP A 460 -16.24 45.42 18.45
N GLN A 461 -17.32 44.64 18.47
CA GLN A 461 -18.48 44.87 19.35
C GLN A 461 -19.04 46.30 19.33
N GLY A 462 -19.04 46.94 18.14
CA GLY A 462 -19.54 48.30 17.96
C GLY A 462 -18.61 49.41 18.47
N GLN A 463 -17.40 49.07 18.91
CA GLN A 463 -16.34 50.01 19.31
C GLN A 463 -15.19 49.95 18.31
N THR A 464 -14.53 51.09 18.07
CA THR A 464 -13.28 51.12 17.31
C THR A 464 -12.14 50.66 18.20
N GLN A 465 -11.49 49.56 17.83
CA GLN A 465 -10.33 48.99 18.51
C GLN A 465 -9.10 49.02 17.61
N TYR A 466 -7.91 48.84 18.19
CA TYR A 466 -6.64 48.92 17.47
C TYR A 466 -5.83 47.62 17.58
N ALA A 467 -5.56 46.97 16.45
CA ALA A 467 -4.78 45.72 16.36
C ALA A 467 -3.28 46.00 16.16
N VAL A 468 -2.65 46.63 17.15
CA VAL A 468 -1.22 47.00 17.09
C VAL A 468 -0.27 45.82 17.31
N ALA A 469 -0.71 44.81 18.07
CA ALA A 469 0.05 43.60 18.30
C ALA A 469 0.09 42.74 17.03
N HIS A 470 1.25 42.16 16.71
CA HIS A 470 1.37 41.39 15.47
C HIS A 470 2.46 40.32 15.48
N ILE A 471 2.26 39.27 14.67
CA ILE A 471 3.26 38.25 14.35
C ILE A 471 4.01 38.65 13.10
N ARG A 472 5.35 38.49 13.13
CA ARG A 472 6.25 38.86 12.04
C ARG A 472 6.94 37.64 11.44
N ASN A 473 6.55 37.24 10.22
CA ASN A 473 7.23 36.16 9.53
C ASN A 473 7.58 36.45 8.07
N GLY A 474 8.49 35.64 7.53
CA GLY A 474 8.97 35.74 6.14
C GLY A 474 9.92 36.91 5.85
N ARG A 475 10.43 36.96 4.61
CA ARG A 475 11.27 38.02 4.05
C ARG A 475 10.92 38.24 2.57
N GLY A 476 11.04 39.49 2.10
CA GLY A 476 10.77 39.86 0.71
C GLY A 476 9.36 39.43 0.26
N PRO A 477 9.21 38.75 -0.89
CA PRO A 477 7.90 38.35 -1.42
C PRO A 477 7.19 37.28 -0.58
N ARG A 478 7.85 36.65 0.42
CA ARG A 478 7.23 35.70 1.34
C ARG A 478 6.84 36.31 2.69
N LEU A 479 6.97 37.63 2.84
CA LEU A 479 6.68 38.34 4.08
C LEU A 479 5.17 38.39 4.38
N TYR A 480 4.79 38.10 5.62
CA TYR A 480 3.43 38.33 6.09
C TYR A 480 3.41 38.83 7.54
N ARG A 481 2.32 39.50 7.89
CA ARG A 481 2.01 40.02 9.21
C ARG A 481 0.60 39.57 9.58
N VAL A 482 0.45 39.11 10.81
CA VAL A 482 -0.86 38.79 11.41
C VAL A 482 -1.06 39.78 12.54
N HIS A 483 -2.00 40.71 12.37
CA HIS A 483 -2.36 41.72 13.36
C HIS A 483 -3.50 41.19 14.23
N ILE A 484 -3.30 41.35 15.53
CA ILE A 484 -4.07 40.66 16.57
C ILE A 484 -4.45 41.69 17.64
N PHE A 485 -5.64 41.52 18.21
CA PHE A 485 -6.13 42.24 19.36
C PHE A 485 -6.47 41.26 20.47
N PHE A 486 -5.98 41.54 21.69
CA PHE A 486 -6.33 40.77 22.88
C PHE A 486 -7.41 41.54 23.62
N ASP A 487 -8.61 40.98 23.66
CA ASP A 487 -9.74 41.58 24.35
C ASP A 487 -9.67 41.21 25.85
N ASP A 488 -9.31 42.19 26.68
CA ASP A 488 -9.24 42.02 28.14
C ASP A 488 -10.63 41.79 28.78
N GLN A 489 -11.73 42.15 28.10
CA GLN A 489 -13.10 42.01 28.64
C GLN A 489 -13.70 40.64 28.35
N THR A 490 -13.55 40.15 27.12
CA THR A 490 -14.09 38.84 26.71
C THR A 490 -13.07 37.71 26.81
N HIS A 491 -11.81 38.03 27.10
CA HIS A 491 -10.68 37.11 27.04
C HIS A 491 -10.55 36.38 25.69
N GLN A 492 -11.00 37.02 24.61
CA GLN A 492 -10.88 36.51 23.25
C GLN A 492 -9.68 37.13 22.54
N VAL A 493 -9.12 36.38 21.59
CA VAL A 493 -8.04 36.85 20.74
C VAL A 493 -8.58 37.03 19.33
N VAL A 494 -8.61 38.27 18.87
CA VAL A 494 -9.20 38.66 17.59
C VAL A 494 -8.09 38.85 16.56
N VAL A 495 -8.17 38.14 15.44
CA VAL A 495 -7.29 38.33 14.28
C VAL A 495 -7.94 39.36 13.36
N ALA A 496 -7.33 40.54 13.29
CA ALA A 496 -7.90 41.68 12.57
C ALA A 496 -7.42 41.80 11.12
N TYR A 497 -6.17 41.41 10.85
CA TYR A 497 -5.58 41.54 9.51
C TYR A 497 -4.50 40.49 9.27
N VAL A 498 -4.48 39.90 8.08
CA VAL A 498 -3.48 38.92 7.64
C VAL A 498 -2.97 39.33 6.27
N GLY A 499 -1.81 39.98 6.22
CA GLY A 499 -1.35 40.57 4.97
C GLY A 499 0.11 41.01 4.99
N ARG A 500 0.45 42.00 4.16
CA ARG A 500 1.79 42.57 4.10
C ARG A 500 2.01 43.55 5.27
N HIS A 501 3.10 44.30 5.22
CA HIS A 501 3.28 45.40 6.14
C HIS A 501 2.19 46.45 5.93
N LEU A 502 1.44 46.75 6.99
CA LEU A 502 0.68 48.00 7.09
C LEU A 502 1.66 49.18 7.19
N ARG A 503 1.20 50.38 6.80
CA ARG A 503 2.06 51.56 6.70
C ARG A 503 2.76 51.86 8.03
N GLY A 504 4.06 52.17 7.97
CA GLY A 504 4.91 52.30 9.14
C GLY A 504 6.07 53.27 9.00
N LYS A 505 7.05 53.17 9.91
CA LYS A 505 8.16 54.12 10.11
C LYS A 505 9.04 54.36 8.86
N HIS A 506 9.03 53.45 7.88
CA HIS A 506 9.88 53.49 6.70
C HIS A 506 9.13 53.80 5.39
N ASP A 507 7.82 54.02 5.44
CA ASP A 507 7.03 54.34 4.25
C ASP A 507 7.03 55.86 4.05
N HIS A 508 7.99 56.33 3.25
CA HIS A 508 8.03 57.70 2.77
C HIS A 508 7.40 57.75 1.37
N ASN A 509 6.21 58.37 1.32
CA ASN A 509 5.37 58.66 0.15
C ASN A 509 4.83 57.46 -0.65
#